data_AF-A0A3A9JF01-F1
#
_entry.id   AF-A0A3A9JF01-F1
#
_cell.length_a   1.000
_cell.length_b   1.000
_cell.length_c   1.000
_cell.angle_alpha   90.00
_cell.angle_beta   90.00
_cell.angle_gamma   90.00
#
_symmetry.space_group_name_H-M   'P 1'
#
loop_
_entity.id
_entity.type
_entity.pdbx_description
1 polymer ?
#
loop_
_entity_poly.entity_id
_entity_poly.type
_entity_poly.pdbx_seq_one_letter_code
_entity_poly.pdbx_strand_id
1 'polypeptide(L)' 'MGPLLRLTIMMSRLVRNPPGRRKATVMLVALALAIGLVVVEKMGAWPESWKVDRAPVMRMR' A
#
# COMPACT_ATOMS: atom_id res chain seq x y z
N MET A 1 -17.89 21.64 3.87
CA MET A 1 -17.22 21.16 2.64
C MET A 1 -17.43 19.65 2.52
N GLY A 2 -18.05 19.18 1.44
CA GLY A 2 -18.32 17.75 1.26
C GLY A 2 -17.04 16.91 1.06
N PRO A 3 -17.01 15.65 1.51
CA PRO A 3 -15.82 14.78 1.43
C PRO A 3 -15.35 14.55 0.00
N LEU A 4 -16.29 14.45 -0.95
CA LEU A 4 -16.01 14.31 -2.39
C LEU A 4 -15.28 15.51 -2.97
N LEU A 5 -15.68 16.72 -2.57
CA LEU A 5 -15.11 17.97 -3.05
C LEU A 5 -13.67 18.16 -2.51
N ARG A 6 -13.38 17.60 -1.34
CA ARG A 6 -12.03 17.58 -0.76
C ARG A 6 -11.08 16.67 -1.53
N LEU A 7 -11.58 15.51 -1.99
CA LEU A 7 -10.85 14.56 -2.83
C LEU A 7 -10.53 15.14 -4.21
N THR A 8 -11.50 15.77 -4.87
CA THR A 8 -11.28 16.36 -6.20
C THR A 8 -10.29 17.53 -6.16
N ILE A 9 -10.32 18.35 -5.11
CA ILE A 9 -9.33 19.41 -4.88
C ILE A 9 -7.94 18.80 -4.63
N MET A 10 -7.85 17.74 -3.84
CA MET A 10 -6.57 17.09 -3.56
C MET A 10 -5.98 16.46 -4.83
N MET A 11 -6.78 15.76 -5.63
CA MET A 11 -6.39 15.23 -6.95
C MET A 11 -5.94 16.33 -7.91
N SER A 12 -6.69 17.43 -7.99
CA SER A 12 -6.32 18.57 -8.84
C SER A 12 -5.00 19.22 -8.42
N ARG A 13 -4.72 19.30 -7.10
CA ARG A 13 -3.44 19.79 -6.58
C ARG A 13 -2.31 18.82 -6.87
N LEU A 14 -2.55 17.52 -6.80
CA LEU A 14 -1.57 16.49 -7.12
C LEU A 14 -1.17 16.51 -8.59
N VAL A 15 -2.12 16.79 -9.49
CA VAL A 15 -1.89 16.93 -10.94
C VAL A 15 -1.16 18.24 -11.27
N ARG A 16 -1.54 19.36 -10.62
CA ARG A 16 -0.89 20.67 -10.87
C ARG A 16 0.50 20.81 -10.25
N ASN A 17 0.73 20.22 -9.08
CA ASN A 17 2.02 20.20 -8.40
C ASN A 17 2.48 18.74 -8.25
N PRO A 18 3.00 18.15 -9.34
CA PRO A 18 3.48 16.78 -9.28
C PRO A 18 4.58 16.69 -8.22
N PRO A 19 4.50 15.72 -7.29
CA PRO A 19 5.57 15.48 -6.34
C PRO A 19 6.87 15.28 -7.12
N GLY A 20 7.94 15.97 -6.71
CA GLY A 20 9.22 15.91 -7.43
C GLY A 20 9.63 14.46 -7.71
N ARG A 21 10.23 14.20 -8.87
CA ARG A 21 10.45 12.85 -9.45
C ARG A 21 10.82 11.78 -8.42
N ARG A 22 11.73 12.07 -7.48
CA ARG A 22 12.12 11.17 -6.38
C ARG A 22 10.93 10.68 -5.53
N LYS A 23 10.05 11.59 -5.09
CA LYS A 23 8.87 11.25 -4.28
C LYS A 23 7.88 10.41 -5.06
N ALA A 24 7.65 10.73 -6.34
CA ALA A 24 6.80 9.94 -7.22
C ALA A 24 7.34 8.51 -7.41
N THR A 25 8.65 8.37 -7.63
CA THR A 25 9.31 7.06 -7.72
C THR A 25 9.18 6.28 -6.42
N VAL A 26 9.42 6.89 -5.26
CA VAL A 26 9.26 6.22 -3.95
C VAL A 26 7.82 5.75 -3.74
N MET A 27 6.82 6.57 -4.08
CA MET A 27 5.41 6.18 -3.98
C MET A 27 5.06 5.01 -4.91
N LEU A 28 5.55 5.03 -6.15
CA LEU A 28 5.36 3.93 -7.11
C LEU A 28 6.05 2.64 -6.65
N VAL A 29 7.28 2.72 -6.16
CA VAL A 29 8.03 1.57 -5.63
C VAL A 29 7.30 0.98 -4.42
N ALA A 30 6.83 1.81 -3.48
CA ALA A 30 6.07 1.35 -2.33
C ALA A 30 4.77 0.65 -2.74
N LEU A 31 4.06 1.19 -3.73
CA LEU A 31 2.85 0.56 -4.28
C LEU A 31 3.18 -0.78 -4.95
N ALA A 32 4.23 -0.84 -5.76
CA ALA A 32 4.67 -2.08 -6.41
C ALA A 32 5.07 -3.15 -5.40
N LEU A 33 5.78 -2.78 -4.33
CA LEU A 33 6.14 -3.68 -3.24
C LEU A 33 4.91 -4.21 -2.51
N ALA A 34 3.92 -3.37 -2.22
CA ALA A 34 2.68 -3.79 -1.57
C ALA A 34 1.90 -4.81 -2.43
N ILE A 35 1.79 -4.56 -3.73
CA ILE A 35 1.14 -5.49 -4.66
C ILE A 35 1.95 -6.79 -4.74
N GLY A 36 3.28 -6.70 -4.88
CA GLY A 36 4.16 -7.86 -4.93
C GLY A 36 4.04 -8.73 -3.69
N LEU A 37 3.96 -8.13 -2.51
CA LEU A 37 3.78 -8.85 -1.25
C LEU A 37 2.49 -9.66 -1.22
N VAL A 38 1.38 -9.07 -1.67
CA VAL A 38 0.07 -9.75 -1.75
C VAL A 38 0.11 -10.87 -2.77
N VAL A 39 0.77 -10.68 -3.92
CA VAL A 39 0.91 -11.72 -4.95
C VAL A 39 1.74 -12.89 -4.41
N VAL A 40 2.86 -12.61 -3.74
CA VAL A 40 3.71 -13.63 -3.09
C VAL A 40 2.93 -14.41 -2.05
N GLU A 41 2.14 -13.72 -1.21
CA GLU A 41 1.27 -14.37 -0.22
C GLU A 41 0.22 -15.27 -0.89
N LYS A 42 -0.43 -14.79 -1.96
CA LYS A 42 -1.46 -15.55 -2.70
C LYS A 42 -0.90 -16.76 -3.45
N MET A 43 0.33 -16.68 -3.94
CA MET A 43 1.00 -17.80 -4.60
C MET A 43 1.54 -18.85 -3.62
N GLY A 44 1.42 -18.62 -2.30
CA GLY A 44 1.99 -19.52 -1.30
C GLY A 44 3.51 -19.62 -1.38
N ALA A 45 4.17 -18.67 -2.06
CA ALA A 45 5.59 -18.69 -2.38
C ALA A 45 6.48 -18.18 -1.23
N TRP A 46 5.92 -18.04 -0.03
CA TRP A 46 6.70 -17.64 1.15
C TRP A 46 7.69 -18.74 1.51
N PRO A 47 9.00 -18.47 1.47
CA PRO A 47 10.00 -19.43 1.96
C PRO A 47 9.74 -19.72 3.44
N GLU A 48 9.93 -20.98 3.83
CA GLU A 48 9.64 -21.51 5.18
C GLU A 48 10.32 -20.72 6.29
N SER A 49 11.50 -20.15 6.01
CA SER A 49 12.24 -19.29 6.94
C SER A 49 11.55 -17.95 7.26
N TRP A 50 10.60 -17.51 6.43
CA TRP A 50 9.93 -16.21 6.54
C TRP A 50 8.43 -16.36 6.80
N LYS A 51 7.96 -17.60 7.00
CA LYS A 51 6.62 -17.85 7.51
C LYS A 51 6.58 -17.40 8.96
N VAL A 52 5.97 -16.23 9.18
CA VAL A 52 5.54 -15.84 10.53
C VAL A 52 4.42 -16.80 10.90
N ASP A 53 4.67 -17.65 11.90
CA ASP A 53 3.61 -18.44 12.54
C ASP A 53 2.48 -17.46 12.89
N ARG A 54 1.32 -17.61 12.23
CA ARG A 54 0.16 -16.77 12.54
C ARG A 54 -0.20 -17.08 13.98
N ALA A 55 0.28 -16.24 14.91
CA ALA A 55 -0.11 -16.33 16.30
C ALA A 55 -1.65 -16.36 16.34
N PRO A 56 -2.26 -17.37 16.99
CA PRO A 56 -3.70 -17.48 17.03
C PRO A 56 -4.22 -16.15 17.58
N VAL A 57 -5.09 -15.49 16.81
CA VAL A 57 -5.81 -14.31 17.27
C VAL A 57 -6.62 -14.78 18.48
N MET A 58 -6.09 -14.57 19.67
CA MET A 58 -6.75 -14.92 20.91
C MET A 58 -7.96 -14.00 21.01
N ARG A 59 -9.11 -14.49 20.52
CA ARG A 59 -10.41 -13.89 20.80
C ARG A 59 -10.60 -14.01 22.31
N MET A 60 -10.23 -12.96 23.04
CA MET A 60 -10.73 -12.74 24.39
C MET A 60 -12.24 -12.61 24.25
N ARG A 61 -12.92 -13.66 24.72
CA ARG A 61 -14.37 -13.73 24.89
C ARG A 61 -14.69 -13.42 26.34
#